data_AF-A0A8B8GH20-F1
#
_entry.id   AF-A0A8B8GH20-F1
#
_cell.length_a   1.000
_cell.length_b   1.000
_cell.length_c   1.000
_cell.angle_alpha   90.00
_cell.angle_beta   90.00
_cell.angle_gamma   90.00
#
_symmetry.space_group_name_H-M   'P 1'
#
loop_
_entity.id
_entity.type
_entity.pdbx_description
1 polymer ?
#
loop_
_entity_poly.entity_id
_entity_poly.type
_entity_poly.pdbx_seq_one_letter_code
_entity_poly.pdbx_strand_id
1 'polypeptide(L)'
;NYLLFRSLEGITNFASVESNTSVASLILNFGYDDIGKTIANIAVNDFAKNYQGNNWGYNGPGVITRALMKICNTRVITNMNKQNCKGFMVYGQEAFCPIPWTDWALYFNSTTSAKVMNAIENSMGIHVWNLHSKHTPIIVGSKQPYGLVAQKYCPDIFSSAKDIF
;
A
#
# COMPACT_ATOMS: atom_id res chain seq x y z
N ASN A 1 7.87 6.80 1.65
CA ASN A 1 7.75 5.51 2.40
C ASN A 1 6.91 4.50 1.66
N TYR A 2 7.16 4.43 0.36
CA TYR A 2 6.56 3.48 -0.55
C TYR A 2 7.52 3.41 -1.74
N LEU A 3 7.83 2.21 -2.21
CA LEU A 3 8.76 2.02 -3.32
C LEU A 3 8.10 1.13 -4.37
N LEU A 4 8.05 1.60 -5.61
CA LEU A 4 7.50 0.87 -6.74
C LEU A 4 8.58 0.05 -7.44
N PHE A 5 8.26 -1.21 -7.73
CA PHE A 5 9.11 -2.10 -8.51
C PHE A 5 8.77 -2.03 -10.00
N ARG A 6 7.56 -1.56 -10.31
CA ARG A 6 6.99 -1.51 -11.65
C ARG A 6 6.27 -0.18 -11.85
N SER A 7 6.26 0.31 -13.08
CA SER A 7 5.41 1.45 -13.45
C SER A 7 3.93 1.08 -13.28
N LEU A 8 3.13 2.05 -12.85
CA LEU A 8 1.67 1.95 -12.78
C LEU A 8 0.99 2.74 -13.91
N GLU A 9 1.76 3.23 -14.87
CA GLU A 9 1.24 3.95 -16.02
C GLU A 9 0.23 3.08 -16.78
N GLY A 10 -0.88 3.70 -17.17
CA GLY A 10 -1.98 3.02 -17.86
C GLY A 10 -2.87 2.14 -16.97
N ILE A 11 -2.55 1.96 -15.68
CA ILE A 11 -3.40 1.23 -14.74
C ILE A 11 -4.38 2.22 -14.09
N THR A 12 -5.68 1.99 -14.29
CA THR A 12 -6.74 2.84 -13.71
C THR A 12 -7.71 2.03 -12.87
N ASN A 13 -8.49 2.72 -12.03
CA ASN A 13 -9.54 2.12 -11.22
C ASN A 13 -9.03 0.97 -10.35
N PHE A 14 -8.12 1.30 -9.43
CA PHE A 14 -7.59 0.31 -8.52
C PHE A 14 -7.35 0.84 -7.11
N ALA A 15 -7.33 -0.09 -6.16
CA ALA A 15 -6.80 0.10 -4.81
C ALA A 15 -6.14 -1.21 -4.37
N SER A 16 -5.50 -1.22 -3.20
CA SER A 16 -4.84 -2.41 -2.66
C SER A 16 -5.33 -2.75 -1.27
N VAL A 17 -5.45 -4.04 -0.97
CA VAL A 17 -5.71 -4.50 0.40
C VAL A 17 -4.51 -4.15 1.30
N GLU A 18 -4.79 -3.58 2.47
CA GLU A 18 -3.80 -3.33 3.51
C GLU A 18 -3.75 -4.50 4.49
N SER A 19 -4.93 -5.01 4.86
CA SER A 19 -5.13 -6.09 5.82
C SER A 19 -6.43 -6.84 5.55
N ASN A 20 -6.69 -7.92 6.29
CA ASN A 20 -7.95 -8.67 6.20
C ASN A 20 -9.23 -7.85 6.50
N THR A 21 -9.10 -6.66 7.08
CA THR A 21 -10.23 -5.78 7.44
C THR A 21 -10.24 -4.45 6.68
N SER A 22 -9.22 -4.15 5.86
CA SER A 22 -9.11 -2.84 5.23
C SER A 22 -8.48 -2.86 3.85
N VAL A 23 -9.05 -2.03 2.97
CA VAL A 23 -8.40 -1.59 1.74
C VAL A 23 -7.63 -0.31 2.05
N ALA A 24 -6.37 -0.27 1.62
CA ALA A 24 -5.44 0.81 1.87
C ALA A 24 -5.89 2.13 1.22
N SER A 25 -5.46 3.23 1.84
CA SER A 25 -5.46 4.56 1.21
C SER A 25 -4.08 4.98 0.68
N LEU A 26 -3.10 4.06 0.68
CA LEU A 26 -1.70 4.34 0.34
C LEU A 26 -1.42 4.36 -1.17
N ILE A 27 -2.11 3.52 -1.94
CA ILE A 27 -1.98 3.47 -3.39
C ILE A 27 -3.33 3.13 -4.02
N LEU A 28 -3.82 4.05 -4.83
CA LEU A 28 -5.10 3.92 -5.51
C LEU A 28 -5.15 4.85 -6.71
N ASN A 29 -6.03 4.52 -7.63
CA ASN A 29 -6.41 5.36 -8.75
C ASN A 29 -7.92 5.32 -8.94
N PHE A 30 -8.53 6.49 -9.11
CA PHE A 30 -9.87 6.64 -9.63
C PHE A 30 -9.79 7.12 -11.06
N GLY A 31 -10.28 6.32 -12.01
CA GLY A 31 -10.36 6.69 -13.41
C GLY A 31 -11.37 7.80 -13.66
N TYR A 32 -11.29 8.39 -14.85
CA TYR A 32 -12.25 9.41 -15.30
C TYR A 32 -13.56 8.83 -15.84
N ASP A 33 -13.72 7.51 -15.82
CA ASP A 33 -14.96 6.83 -16.19
C ASP A 33 -15.99 6.89 -15.05
N ASP A 34 -17.17 6.35 -15.31
CA ASP A 34 -18.29 6.43 -14.38
C ASP A 34 -18.01 5.70 -13.07
N ILE A 35 -17.31 4.55 -13.12
CA ILE A 35 -17.00 3.78 -11.92
C ILE A 35 -15.98 4.51 -11.04
N GLY A 36 -14.90 5.05 -11.63
CA GLY A 36 -13.89 5.80 -10.90
C GLY A 36 -14.46 7.05 -10.24
N LYS A 37 -15.21 7.85 -10.99
CA LYS A 37 -15.92 9.03 -10.47
C LYS A 37 -16.92 8.67 -9.37
N THR A 38 -17.66 7.58 -9.53
CA THR A 38 -18.64 7.13 -8.53
C THR A 38 -17.94 6.77 -7.21
N ILE A 39 -16.87 5.98 -7.26
CA ILE A 39 -16.13 5.59 -6.05
C ILE A 39 -15.50 6.82 -5.39
N ALA A 40 -14.87 7.71 -6.16
CA ALA A 40 -14.30 8.95 -5.66
C ALA A 40 -15.35 9.81 -4.93
N ASN A 41 -16.53 10.00 -5.54
CA ASN A 41 -17.64 10.74 -4.94
C ASN A 41 -18.14 10.07 -3.65
N ILE A 42 -18.24 8.74 -3.62
CA ILE A 42 -18.63 8.03 -2.38
C ILE A 42 -17.58 8.26 -1.30
N ALA A 43 -16.28 8.14 -1.62
CA ALA A 43 -15.18 8.32 -0.67
C ALA A 43 -15.16 9.72 -0.07
N VAL A 44 -15.24 10.78 -0.90
CA VAL A 44 -15.23 12.18 -0.43
C VAL A 44 -16.44 12.47 0.46
N ASN A 45 -17.64 12.03 0.04
CA ASN A 45 -18.86 12.22 0.84
C ASN A 45 -18.85 11.41 2.14
N ASP A 46 -18.27 10.22 2.13
CA ASP A 46 -18.13 9.37 3.30
C ASP A 46 -17.18 9.99 4.33
N PHE A 47 -16.03 10.50 3.88
CA PHE A 47 -15.09 11.23 4.72
C PHE A 47 -15.74 12.46 5.36
N ALA A 48 -16.40 13.31 4.55
CA ALA A 48 -17.03 14.53 5.06
C ALA A 48 -18.11 14.27 6.11
N LYS A 49 -18.89 13.19 5.95
CA LYS A 49 -20.00 12.86 6.86
C LYS A 49 -19.56 12.13 8.13
N ASN A 50 -18.52 11.31 8.04
CA ASN A 50 -18.16 10.39 9.12
C ASN A 50 -16.79 10.69 9.73
N TYR A 51 -16.19 11.85 9.45
CA TYR A 51 -14.87 12.21 9.97
C TYR A 51 -14.79 12.06 11.51
N GLN A 52 -13.73 11.39 11.98
CA GLN A 52 -13.45 11.20 13.40
C GLN A 52 -12.09 11.78 13.75
N GLY A 53 -12.03 12.95 14.38
CA GLY A 53 -10.77 13.69 14.59
C GLY A 53 -9.67 12.93 15.36
N ASN A 54 -10.04 11.91 16.13
CA ASN A 54 -9.12 11.08 16.90
C ASN A 54 -8.84 9.70 16.28
N ASN A 55 -9.34 9.41 15.07
CA ASN A 55 -9.23 8.08 14.47
C ASN A 55 -8.68 8.14 13.03
N TRP A 56 -7.35 8.07 12.93
CA TRP A 56 -6.65 8.07 11.63
C TRP A 56 -7.11 6.94 10.71
N GLY A 57 -7.23 5.71 11.23
CA GLY A 57 -7.61 4.53 10.44
C GLY A 57 -9.02 4.62 9.87
N TYR A 58 -9.96 5.20 10.62
CA TYR A 58 -11.33 5.43 10.16
C TYR A 58 -11.40 6.45 9.01
N ASN A 59 -10.51 7.43 9.03
CA ASN A 59 -10.46 8.56 8.10
C ASN A 59 -9.62 8.31 6.84
N GLY A 60 -8.68 7.37 6.88
CA GLY A 60 -7.86 6.96 5.73
C GLY A 60 -8.37 5.65 5.12
N PRO A 61 -7.75 4.49 5.44
CA PRO A 61 -8.17 3.18 4.91
C PRO A 61 -9.66 2.88 5.10
N GLY A 62 -10.26 3.33 6.20
CA GLY A 62 -11.68 3.17 6.48
C GLY A 62 -12.60 3.80 5.43
N VAL A 63 -12.24 4.96 4.87
CA VAL A 63 -13.02 5.63 3.82
C VAL A 63 -13.06 4.80 2.55
N ILE A 64 -11.90 4.35 2.09
CA ILE A 64 -11.77 3.52 0.88
C ILE A 64 -12.50 2.19 1.08
N THR A 65 -12.32 1.58 2.25
CA THR A 65 -13.00 0.34 2.62
C THR A 65 -14.52 0.50 2.57
N ARG A 66 -15.10 1.55 3.19
CA ARG A 66 -16.56 1.78 3.17
C ARG A 66 -17.08 2.11 1.77
N ALA A 67 -16.31 2.82 0.96
CA ALA A 67 -16.67 3.11 -0.43
C ALA A 67 -16.74 1.82 -1.26
N LEU A 68 -15.72 0.96 -1.16
CA LEU A 68 -15.67 -0.32 -1.87
C LEU A 68 -16.69 -1.33 -1.34
N MET A 69 -16.99 -1.36 -0.04
CA MET A 69 -18.06 -2.21 0.49
C MET A 69 -19.41 -1.92 -0.19
N LYS A 70 -19.71 -0.64 -0.47
CA LYS A 70 -20.92 -0.23 -1.19
C LYS A 70 -20.90 -0.64 -2.66
N ILE A 71 -19.77 -0.46 -3.33
CA ILE A 71 -19.65 -0.71 -4.77
C ILE A 71 -19.52 -2.20 -5.10
N CYS A 72 -18.76 -2.93 -4.31
CA CYS A 72 -18.51 -4.36 -4.47
C CYS A 72 -19.62 -5.24 -3.85
N ASN A 73 -20.57 -4.63 -3.14
CA ASN A 73 -21.67 -5.30 -2.43
C ASN A 73 -21.21 -6.45 -1.51
N THR A 74 -20.12 -6.23 -0.77
CA THR A 74 -19.57 -7.21 0.17
C THR A 74 -18.87 -6.50 1.33
N ARG A 75 -18.87 -7.11 2.51
CA ARG A 75 -18.05 -6.69 3.66
C ARG A 75 -16.79 -7.53 3.83
N VAL A 76 -16.66 -8.61 3.07
CA VAL A 76 -15.51 -9.51 3.10
C VAL A 76 -14.46 -8.97 2.12
N ILE A 77 -13.33 -8.50 2.64
CA ILE A 77 -12.27 -7.85 1.84
C ILE A 77 -11.75 -8.77 0.73
N THR A 78 -11.56 -10.06 1.01
CA THR A 78 -11.09 -11.04 0.03
C THR A 78 -12.08 -11.28 -1.13
N ASN A 79 -13.34 -10.87 -0.97
CA ASN A 79 -14.35 -10.93 -2.04
C ASN A 79 -14.37 -9.66 -2.89
N MET A 80 -13.63 -8.61 -2.53
CA MET A 80 -13.49 -7.41 -3.35
C MET A 80 -12.51 -7.71 -4.48
N ASN A 81 -13.03 -7.92 -5.68
CA ASN A 81 -12.26 -8.19 -6.88
C ASN A 81 -12.91 -7.50 -8.08
N LYS A 82 -12.22 -7.49 -9.23
CA LYS A 82 -12.67 -6.77 -10.43
C LYS A 82 -14.11 -7.10 -10.84
N GLN A 83 -14.54 -8.35 -10.73
CA GLN A 83 -15.88 -8.79 -11.08
C GLN A 83 -16.92 -8.22 -10.11
N ASN A 84 -16.70 -8.40 -8.81
CA ASN A 84 -17.65 -7.95 -7.78
C ASN A 84 -17.71 -6.42 -7.68
N CYS A 85 -16.60 -5.75 -7.97
CA CYS A 85 -16.44 -4.30 -7.88
C CYS A 85 -16.70 -3.55 -9.20
N LYS A 86 -17.53 -4.10 -10.08
CA LYS A 86 -17.98 -3.43 -11.33
C LYS A 86 -16.82 -2.94 -12.22
N GLY A 87 -15.75 -3.73 -12.31
CA GLY A 87 -14.57 -3.40 -13.10
C GLY A 87 -13.44 -2.71 -12.34
N PHE A 88 -13.66 -2.27 -11.09
CA PHE A 88 -12.62 -1.70 -10.24
C PHE A 88 -11.73 -2.81 -9.64
N MET A 89 -10.42 -2.72 -9.83
CA MET A 89 -9.47 -3.71 -9.33
C MET A 89 -9.13 -3.47 -7.86
N VAL A 90 -9.29 -4.49 -7.02
CA VAL A 90 -8.76 -4.48 -5.66
C VAL A 90 -7.64 -5.51 -5.61
N TYR A 91 -6.39 -5.02 -5.64
CA TYR A 91 -5.21 -5.88 -5.56
C TYR A 91 -5.11 -6.50 -4.17
N GLY A 92 -4.65 -7.75 -4.12
CA GLY A 92 -4.36 -8.43 -2.86
C GLY A 92 -3.24 -7.73 -2.08
N GLN A 93 -3.12 -8.11 -0.81
CA GLN A 93 -2.17 -7.49 0.11
C GLN A 93 -0.73 -7.69 -0.37
N GLU A 94 -0.43 -8.83 -1.00
CA GLU A 94 0.88 -9.19 -1.57
C GLU A 94 1.39 -8.22 -2.64
N ALA A 95 0.49 -7.48 -3.32
CA ALA A 95 0.89 -6.56 -4.37
C ALA A 95 1.70 -5.37 -3.81
N PHE A 96 1.36 -4.90 -2.62
CA PHE A 96 1.83 -3.61 -2.09
C PHE A 96 2.11 -3.57 -0.58
N CYS A 97 1.50 -4.44 0.20
CA CYS A 97 1.68 -4.60 1.65
C CYS A 97 2.08 -6.03 2.06
N PRO A 98 3.04 -6.68 1.37
CA PRO A 98 3.38 -8.09 1.60
C PRO A 98 3.87 -8.37 3.03
N ILE A 99 4.43 -7.37 3.71
CA ILE A 99 4.71 -7.39 5.15
C ILE A 99 3.74 -6.42 5.85
N PRO A 100 2.89 -6.89 6.79
CA PRO A 100 1.91 -6.05 7.46
C PRO A 100 2.58 -5.05 8.40
N TRP A 101 1.84 -4.01 8.81
CA TRP A 101 2.35 -2.96 9.69
C TRP A 101 2.82 -3.49 11.05
N THR A 102 2.25 -4.59 11.56
CA THR A 102 2.70 -5.22 12.81
C THR A 102 4.12 -5.75 12.72
N ASP A 103 4.56 -6.10 11.51
CA ASP A 103 5.85 -6.70 11.20
C ASP A 103 6.79 -5.72 10.47
N TRP A 104 6.51 -4.41 10.53
CA TRP A 104 7.23 -3.37 9.79
C TRP A 104 8.76 -3.45 9.98
N ALA A 105 9.22 -3.83 11.17
CA ALA A 105 10.64 -3.88 11.52
C ALA A 105 11.40 -4.94 10.72
N LEU A 106 10.72 -5.94 10.13
CA LEU A 106 11.35 -6.95 9.28
C LEU A 106 12.05 -6.31 8.06
N TYR A 107 11.54 -5.21 7.53
CA TYR A 107 12.17 -4.48 6.42
C TYR A 107 13.55 -3.90 6.77
N PHE A 108 13.82 -3.70 8.05
CA PHE A 108 14.99 -2.99 8.57
C PHE A 108 15.93 -3.91 9.35
N ASN A 109 15.71 -5.23 9.32
CA ASN A 109 16.56 -6.19 9.98
C ASN A 109 17.31 -7.06 8.95
N SER A 110 18.65 -7.07 9.04
CA SER A 110 19.48 -7.87 8.14
C SER A 110 19.28 -9.38 8.29
N THR A 111 18.87 -9.87 9.47
CA THR A 111 18.64 -11.30 9.69
C THR A 111 17.38 -11.81 9.00
N THR A 112 16.45 -10.92 8.64
CA THR A 112 15.18 -11.25 7.98
C THR A 112 15.22 -11.05 6.47
N SER A 113 16.40 -10.73 5.92
CA SER A 113 16.62 -10.45 4.50
C SER A 113 16.02 -11.51 3.58
N ALA A 114 16.41 -12.78 3.70
CA ALA A 114 15.89 -13.85 2.85
C ALA A 114 14.36 -13.97 2.93
N LYS A 115 13.78 -13.94 4.14
CA LYS A 115 12.32 -14.01 4.35
C LYS A 115 11.60 -12.88 3.64
N VAL A 116 12.04 -11.63 3.85
CA VAL A 116 11.37 -10.46 3.30
C VAL A 116 11.57 -10.39 1.78
N MET A 117 12.79 -10.62 1.28
CA MET A 117 13.04 -10.60 -0.16
C MET A 117 12.22 -11.66 -0.91
N ASN A 118 12.01 -12.84 -0.32
CA ASN A 118 11.10 -13.86 -0.85
C ASN A 118 9.62 -13.41 -0.82
N ALA A 119 9.18 -12.78 0.28
CA ALA A 119 7.79 -12.31 0.41
C ALA A 119 7.43 -11.21 -0.60
N ILE A 120 8.40 -10.40 -1.05
CA ILE A 120 8.17 -9.26 -1.94
C ILE A 120 8.48 -9.54 -3.41
N GLU A 121 8.93 -10.76 -3.75
CA GLU A 121 9.44 -11.11 -5.08
C GLU A 121 8.45 -10.78 -6.21
N ASN A 122 7.17 -11.07 -5.99
CA ASN A 122 6.10 -10.85 -6.96
C ASN A 122 5.31 -9.56 -6.74
N SER A 123 5.71 -8.73 -5.79
CA SER A 123 5.03 -7.47 -5.49
C SER A 123 5.21 -6.45 -6.61
N MET A 124 4.27 -5.51 -6.71
CA MET A 124 4.37 -4.35 -7.60
C MET A 124 5.11 -3.19 -6.92
N GLY A 125 5.10 -3.18 -5.59
CA GLY A 125 5.88 -2.26 -4.76
C GLY A 125 5.74 -2.66 -3.28
N ILE A 126 6.32 -1.87 -2.39
CA ILE A 126 6.27 -2.10 -0.95
C ILE A 126 5.93 -0.83 -0.18
N HIS A 127 5.03 -0.95 0.78
CA HIS A 127 4.83 0.03 1.84
C HIS A 127 5.66 -0.35 3.07
N VAL A 128 6.43 0.62 3.58
CA VAL A 128 7.37 0.44 4.70
C VAL A 128 6.92 1.17 5.98
N TRP A 129 5.63 1.49 6.11
CA TRP A 129 4.98 1.89 7.37
C TRP A 129 5.65 3.05 8.11
N ASN A 130 5.72 4.23 7.47
CA ASN A 130 6.51 5.37 7.94
C ASN A 130 6.26 5.84 9.36
N LEU A 131 5.01 5.75 9.83
CA LEU A 131 4.68 6.11 11.20
C LEU A 131 5.54 5.33 12.20
N HIS A 132 5.80 4.06 11.88
CA HIS A 132 6.59 3.14 12.67
C HIS A 132 8.09 3.19 12.33
N SER A 133 8.44 3.29 11.05
CA SER A 133 9.82 3.15 10.59
C SER A 133 10.65 4.44 10.53
N LYS A 134 10.04 5.62 10.72
CA LYS A 134 10.71 6.93 10.58
C LYS A 134 11.98 7.15 11.40
N HIS A 135 12.20 6.37 12.46
CA HIS A 135 13.39 6.48 13.32
C HIS A 135 14.34 5.27 13.17
N THR A 136 14.14 4.44 12.16
CA THR A 136 14.95 3.25 11.91
C THR A 136 15.78 3.45 10.64
N PRO A 137 17.09 3.76 10.77
CA PRO A 137 17.94 4.03 9.62
C PRO A 137 18.21 2.77 8.80
N ILE A 138 18.48 2.97 7.50
CA ILE A 138 19.10 1.96 6.66
C ILE A 138 20.60 2.22 6.64
N ILE A 139 21.39 1.24 7.08
CA ILE A 139 22.85 1.29 7.01
C ILE A 139 23.26 0.91 5.59
N VAL A 140 23.97 1.82 4.91
CA VAL A 140 24.47 1.58 3.54
C VAL A 140 25.42 0.38 3.53
N GLY A 141 25.24 -0.53 2.56
CA GLY A 141 26.01 -1.77 2.46
C GLY A 141 25.53 -2.92 3.37
N SER A 142 24.53 -2.69 4.23
CA SER A 142 23.91 -3.75 5.02
C SER A 142 22.97 -4.65 4.18
N LYS A 143 22.47 -5.73 4.79
CA LYS A 143 21.50 -6.64 4.17
C LYS A 143 20.05 -6.32 4.57
N GLN A 144 19.78 -5.13 5.11
CA GLN A 144 18.42 -4.71 5.45
C GLN A 144 17.55 -4.73 4.17
N PRO A 145 16.42 -5.46 4.15
CA PRO A 145 15.64 -5.64 2.93
C PRO A 145 15.24 -4.33 2.24
N TYR A 146 14.82 -3.31 2.99
CA TYR A 146 14.46 -2.03 2.37
C TYR A 146 15.67 -1.34 1.72
N GLY A 147 16.86 -1.48 2.28
CA GLY A 147 18.10 -1.00 1.67
C GLY A 147 18.42 -1.72 0.37
N LEU A 148 18.31 -3.06 0.33
CA LEU A 148 18.51 -3.85 -0.89
C LEU A 148 17.52 -3.47 -2.00
N VAL A 149 16.27 -3.24 -1.62
CA VAL A 149 15.22 -2.81 -2.53
C VAL A 149 15.48 -1.40 -3.06
N ALA A 150 15.84 -0.45 -2.18
CA ALA A 150 16.17 0.91 -2.56
C ALA A 150 17.40 0.96 -3.48
N GLN A 151 18.44 0.18 -3.19
CA GLN A 151 19.61 0.05 -4.05
C GLN A 151 19.26 -0.48 -5.45
N LYS A 152 18.33 -1.44 -5.54
CA LYS A 152 17.93 -2.05 -6.82
C LYS A 152 17.06 -1.13 -7.68
N TYR A 153 16.06 -0.48 -7.09
CA TYR A 153 15.02 0.24 -7.83
C TYR A 153 15.17 1.77 -7.78
N CYS A 154 16.03 2.30 -6.90
CA CYS A 154 16.34 3.73 -6.81
C CYS A 154 17.87 3.96 -6.69
N PRO A 155 18.70 3.40 -7.60
CA PRO A 155 20.16 3.37 -7.45
C PRO A 155 20.78 4.76 -7.34
N ASP A 156 20.29 5.76 -8.09
CA ASP A 156 20.83 7.12 -8.07
C ASP A 156 20.61 7.79 -6.71
N ILE A 157 19.40 7.67 -6.15
CA ILE A 157 19.08 8.21 -4.82
C ILE A 157 19.86 7.45 -3.75
N PHE A 158 19.91 6.12 -3.84
CA PHE A 158 20.60 5.29 -2.86
C PHE A 158 22.11 5.56 -2.84
N SER A 159 22.74 5.73 -4.01
CA SER A 159 24.18 6.04 -4.11
C SER A 159 24.56 7.44 -3.62
N SER A 160 23.59 8.35 -3.51
CA SER A 160 23.82 9.68 -2.92
C SER A 160 23.92 9.65 -1.38
N ALA A 161 23.44 8.57 -0.74
CA ALA A 161 23.58 8.36 0.69
C ALA A 161 25.02 7.93 1.03
N LYS A 162 25.57 8.46 2.14
CA LYS A 162 26.90 8.10 2.64
C LYS A 162 26.85 6.85 3.50
N ASP A 163 26.52 7.03 4.78
CA ASP A 163 26.51 5.95 5.77
C ASP A 163 25.09 5.45 6.06
N ILE A 164 24.11 6.35 5.93
CA ILE A 164 22.70 6.11 6.24
C ILE A 164 21.82 6.61 5.09
N PHE A 165 20.85 5.78 4.70
CA PHE A 165 19.74 6.12 3.82
C PHE A 165 18.45 6.28 4.63
#